data_AF-A0A3D8R9R8-F1
#
_entry.id   AF-A0A3D8R9R8-F1
#
_cell.length_a   1.000
_cell.length_b   1.000
_cell.length_c   1.000
_cell.angle_alpha   90.00
_cell.angle_beta   90.00
_cell.angle_gamma   90.00
#
_symmetry.space_group_name_H-M   'P 1'
#
loop_
_entity.id
_entity.type
_entity.pdbx_description
1 polymer ?
#
loop_
_entity_poly.entity_id
_entity_poly.type
_entity_poly.pdbx_seq_one_letter_code
_entity_poly.pdbx_strand_id
1 'polypeptide(L)'
;MPQPPLSSAEPTMPPRPLLQTIFSSLTRAPSPSTTPSTSTSTPPSWTLLRTLKSENPNDIQGDLHGTATFTPLPPHRPQAPKAENEEEGGAEEHTDLLYSESGSLPTSFGPGLRWTKKYIWRLSANGRISVWFVKMDKKPSGQSSDAEEADYLFHEFDFAATASSEMNSAEFVAPPMPPEVPGLPRGATTKVIAARGNHLCIDDMYRTAYAFRVDEGSGEVLSWASRHVVRGPKKGQDIVNLYSRAA
;
A
#
# COMPACT_ATOMS: atom_id res chain seq x y z
N MET A 1 -43.09 -12.59 -23.06
CA MET A 1 -41.63 -12.49 -23.25
C MET A 1 -40.98 -12.77 -21.92
N PRO A 2 -40.18 -13.84 -21.77
CA PRO A 2 -39.44 -14.08 -20.53
C PRO A 2 -38.26 -13.09 -20.44
N GLN A 3 -38.08 -12.48 -19.26
CA GLN A 3 -36.91 -11.64 -18.98
C GLN A 3 -35.64 -12.50 -19.02
N PRO A 4 -34.52 -12.00 -19.58
CA PRO A 4 -33.25 -12.69 -19.48
C PRO A 4 -32.77 -12.72 -18.02
N PRO A 5 -32.09 -13.79 -17.56
CA PRO A 5 -31.57 -13.84 -16.22
C PRO A 5 -30.49 -12.76 -16.03
N LEU A 6 -30.66 -11.93 -14.99
CA LEU A 6 -29.62 -11.06 -14.46
C LEU A 6 -28.45 -11.95 -14.02
N SER A 7 -27.36 -11.92 -14.79
CA SER A 7 -26.10 -12.55 -14.42
C SER A 7 -25.55 -11.85 -13.17
N SER A 8 -25.77 -12.44 -12.00
CA SER A 8 -25.08 -12.07 -10.77
C SER A 8 -23.60 -12.47 -10.91
N ALA A 9 -22.79 -11.56 -11.45
CA ALA A 9 -21.35 -11.70 -11.37
C ALA A 9 -20.96 -11.56 -9.89
N GLU A 10 -20.60 -12.68 -9.26
CA GLU A 10 -19.99 -12.70 -7.94
C GLU A 10 -18.72 -11.82 -7.97
N PRO A 11 -18.44 -11.01 -6.93
CA PRO A 11 -17.24 -10.18 -6.91
C PRO A 11 -15.99 -11.05 -6.88
N THR A 12 -15.44 -11.32 -8.06
CA THR A 12 -14.27 -12.19 -8.22
C THR A 12 -13.01 -11.44 -7.78
N MET A 13 -12.33 -11.93 -6.74
CA MET A 13 -10.98 -11.47 -6.41
C MET A 13 -10.07 -11.58 -7.64
N PRO A 14 -9.12 -10.64 -7.84
CA PRO A 14 -8.12 -10.79 -8.88
C PRO A 14 -7.39 -12.13 -8.70
N PRO A 15 -7.03 -12.81 -9.80
CA PRO A 15 -6.41 -14.12 -9.72
C PRO A 15 -5.09 -14.02 -8.94
N ARG A 16 -4.82 -14.99 -8.06
CA ARG A 16 -3.62 -15.01 -7.19
C ARG A 16 -2.30 -14.68 -7.90
N PRO A 17 -2.03 -15.17 -9.14
CA PRO A 17 -0.83 -14.79 -9.87
C PRO A 17 -0.71 -13.27 -10.10
N LEU A 18 -1.82 -12.59 -10.38
CA LEU A 18 -1.84 -11.14 -10.58
C LEU A 18 -1.50 -10.39 -9.28
N LEU A 19 -2.01 -10.85 -8.13
CA LEU A 19 -1.67 -10.25 -6.83
C LEU A 19 -0.20 -10.44 -6.46
N GLN A 20 0.35 -11.64 -6.72
CA GLN A 20 1.79 -11.91 -6.57
C GLN A 20 2.63 -10.99 -7.47
N THR A 21 2.22 -10.80 -8.73
CA THR A 21 2.89 -9.89 -9.66
C THR A 21 2.81 -8.44 -9.18
N ILE A 22 1.64 -7.96 -8.78
CA ILE A 22 1.46 -6.60 -8.24
C ILE A 22 2.42 -6.40 -7.07
N PHE A 23 2.37 -7.30 -6.08
CA PHE A 23 3.16 -7.20 -4.86
C PHE A 23 4.66 -7.21 -5.12
N SER A 24 5.15 -8.16 -5.93
CA SER A 24 6.58 -8.24 -6.27
C SER A 24 7.05 -7.06 -7.13
N SER A 25 6.22 -6.57 -8.06
CA SER A 25 6.58 -5.46 -8.95
C SER A 25 6.79 -4.12 -8.21
N LEU A 26 6.23 -3.96 -7.00
CA LEU A 26 6.43 -2.78 -6.16
C LEU A 26 7.90 -2.56 -5.77
N THR A 27 8.69 -3.64 -5.72
CA THR A 27 10.11 -3.62 -5.35
C THR A 27 11.06 -3.48 -6.53
N ARG A 28 10.56 -3.58 -7.77
CA ARG A 28 11.42 -3.67 -8.96
C ARG A 28 11.71 -2.30 -9.56
N ALA A 29 12.89 -2.11 -10.15
CA ALA A 29 13.19 -0.92 -10.93
C ALA A 29 12.40 -0.95 -12.27
N PRO A 30 12.13 0.22 -12.88
CA PRO A 30 11.73 0.25 -14.29
C PRO A 30 12.84 -0.44 -15.08
N SER A 31 12.50 -1.47 -15.86
CA SER A 31 13.51 -2.20 -16.66
C SER A 31 14.13 -1.23 -17.68
N PRO A 32 15.45 -0.93 -17.63
CA PRO A 32 16.08 -0.25 -18.73
C PRO A 32 16.17 -1.22 -19.92
N SER A 33 15.88 -0.72 -21.12
CA SER A 33 16.20 -1.43 -22.36
C SER A 33 17.67 -1.83 -22.36
N THR A 34 17.92 -3.14 -22.36
CA THR A 34 19.14 -3.85 -22.79
C THR A 34 20.47 -3.13 -22.51
N THR A 35 20.85 -2.94 -21.24
CA THR A 35 22.26 -2.89 -20.83
C THR A 35 22.43 -3.45 -19.42
N PRO A 36 23.42 -4.32 -19.16
CA PRO A 36 23.68 -4.83 -17.83
C PRO A 36 24.35 -3.73 -16.98
N SER A 37 23.57 -3.03 -16.16
CA SER A 37 24.10 -2.10 -15.17
C SER A 37 24.52 -2.85 -13.91
N THR A 38 25.83 -2.98 -13.69
CA THR A 38 26.39 -3.44 -12.42
C THR A 38 26.28 -2.31 -11.39
N SER A 39 25.68 -2.61 -10.23
CA SER A 39 25.70 -1.88 -8.94
C SER A 39 24.74 -0.70 -8.69
N THR A 40 23.87 -0.85 -7.68
CA THR A 40 23.90 -0.13 -6.37
C THR A 40 22.78 -0.65 -5.46
N SER A 41 23.04 -0.77 -4.15
CA SER A 41 22.20 -1.44 -3.13
C SER A 41 20.96 -0.64 -2.70
N THR A 42 20.48 0.30 -3.51
CA THR A 42 19.36 1.18 -3.15
C THR A 42 18.08 0.61 -3.74
N PRO A 43 17.05 0.34 -2.91
CA PRO A 43 15.78 -0.16 -3.42
C PRO A 43 15.17 0.86 -4.40
N PRO A 44 14.55 0.40 -5.48
CA PRO A 44 13.83 1.25 -6.41
C PRO A 44 12.83 2.15 -5.69
N SER A 45 12.82 3.43 -6.06
CA SER A 45 12.00 4.45 -5.40
C SER A 45 10.85 4.93 -6.26
N TRP A 46 9.78 5.31 -5.57
CA TRP A 46 8.60 5.94 -6.10
C TRP A 46 8.65 7.42 -5.73
N THR A 47 8.37 8.31 -6.67
CA THR A 47 8.06 9.71 -6.36
C THR A 47 6.67 9.76 -5.74
N LEU A 48 6.51 10.48 -4.63
CA LEU A 48 5.26 10.64 -3.89
C LEU A 48 4.82 12.11 -3.90
N LEU A 49 3.63 12.37 -4.46
CA LEU A 49 2.87 13.59 -4.22
C LEU A 49 1.72 13.28 -3.26
N ARG A 50 1.71 13.96 -2.12
CA ARG A 50 0.69 13.82 -1.07
C ARG A 50 -0.08 15.13 -0.93
N THR A 51 -1.39 15.08 -1.05
CA THR A 51 -2.27 16.22 -0.77
C THR A 51 -2.99 15.98 0.55
N LEU A 52 -2.82 16.90 1.50
CA LEU A 52 -3.45 16.89 2.82
C LEU A 52 -4.61 17.89 2.87
N LYS A 53 -5.77 17.41 3.33
CA LYS A 53 -6.90 18.25 3.72
C LYS A 53 -7.36 17.88 5.11
N SER A 54 -7.42 18.84 6.02
CA SER A 54 -7.95 18.65 7.37
C SER A 54 -9.06 19.66 7.67
N GLU A 55 -10.04 19.24 8.47
CA GLU A 55 -11.06 20.11 9.05
C GLU A 55 -10.49 20.96 10.20
N ASN A 56 -9.37 20.54 10.80
CA ASN A 56 -8.66 21.35 11.77
C ASN A 56 -7.71 22.33 11.03
N PRO A 57 -7.92 23.65 11.13
CA PRO A 57 -7.08 24.63 10.44
C PRO A 57 -5.63 24.67 10.96
N ASN A 58 -5.35 24.07 12.12
CA ASN A 58 -4.01 23.99 12.68
C ASN A 58 -3.20 22.78 12.16
N ASP A 59 -3.85 21.84 11.47
CA ASP A 59 -3.15 20.72 10.85
C ASP A 59 -2.44 21.17 9.57
N ILE A 60 -1.47 20.37 9.11
CA ILE A 60 -0.80 20.60 7.83
C ILE A 60 -1.81 20.45 6.69
N GLN A 61 -1.83 21.41 5.78
CA GLN A 61 -2.70 21.46 4.62
C GLN A 61 -1.87 21.55 3.34
N GLY A 62 -2.43 21.09 2.22
CA GLY A 62 -1.84 21.24 0.89
C GLY A 62 -0.88 20.11 0.51
N ASP A 63 0.00 20.41 -0.43
CA ASP A 63 0.82 19.40 -1.11
C ASP A 63 2.19 19.20 -0.43
N LEU A 64 2.54 17.94 -0.26
CA LEU A 64 3.83 17.46 0.22
C LEU A 64 4.47 16.56 -0.84
N HIS A 65 5.77 16.73 -1.03
CA HIS A 65 6.56 15.92 -1.96
C HIS A 65 7.53 15.03 -1.18
N GLY A 66 7.71 13.81 -1.66
CA GLY A 66 8.61 12.85 -1.05
C GLY A 66 8.92 11.67 -1.96
N THR A 67 9.46 10.63 -1.36
CA THR A 67 9.72 9.35 -1.99
C THR A 67 9.16 8.22 -1.15
N ALA A 68 8.88 7.09 -1.80
CA ALA A 68 8.51 5.85 -1.15
C ALA A 68 9.31 4.67 -1.70
N THR A 69 9.56 3.66 -0.88
CA THR A 69 10.26 2.43 -1.25
C THR A 69 9.54 1.21 -0.69
N PHE A 70 9.73 0.07 -1.36
CA PHE A 70 9.34 -1.24 -0.87
C PHE A 70 10.59 -2.11 -0.78
N THR A 71 10.91 -2.60 0.41
CA THR A 71 12.08 -3.43 0.67
C THR A 71 11.63 -4.80 1.19
N PRO A 72 11.99 -5.92 0.53
CA PRO A 72 11.70 -7.25 1.06
C PRO A 72 12.28 -7.45 2.46
N LEU A 73 11.46 -7.95 3.38
CA LEU A 73 11.93 -8.37 4.70
C LEU A 73 12.30 -9.86 4.67
N PRO A 74 13.34 -10.28 5.40
CA PRO A 74 13.65 -11.68 5.57
C PRO A 74 12.42 -12.42 6.14
N PRO A 75 12.16 -13.68 5.72
CA PRO A 75 11.10 -14.48 6.31
C PRO A 75 11.31 -14.54 7.82
N HIS A 76 10.28 -14.24 8.59
CA HIS A 76 10.34 -14.33 10.05
C HIS A 76 10.48 -15.82 10.41
N ARG A 77 11.70 -16.26 10.72
CA ARG A 77 11.90 -17.60 11.29
C ARG A 77 11.26 -17.55 12.68
N PRO A 78 10.31 -18.44 13.02
CA PRO A 78 9.84 -18.54 14.39
C PRO A 78 11.08 -18.72 15.28
N GLN A 79 11.25 -17.86 16.28
CA GLN A 79 12.20 -18.18 17.34
C GLN A 79 11.80 -19.55 17.89
N ALA A 80 12.78 -20.43 18.11
CA ALA A 80 12.56 -21.80 18.57
C ALA A 80 11.53 -21.83 19.72
N PRO A 81 10.62 -22.82 19.75
CA PRO A 81 9.48 -22.81 20.65
C PRO A 81 9.97 -22.72 22.10
N LYS A 82 9.51 -21.70 22.84
CA LYS A 82 9.49 -21.78 24.30
C LYS A 82 8.39 -22.78 24.66
N ALA A 83 8.76 -23.72 25.52
CA ALA A 83 8.05 -24.91 25.90
C ALA A 83 6.52 -24.76 26.08
N GLU A 84 5.81 -25.73 25.48
CA GLU A 84 4.70 -26.49 26.05
C GLU A 84 3.51 -25.68 26.59
N ASN A 85 2.63 -25.21 25.69
CA ASN A 85 1.14 -25.22 25.79
C ASN A 85 0.49 -24.17 24.87
N GLU A 86 0.85 -24.15 23.58
CA GLU A 86 0.06 -23.41 22.58
C GLU A 86 -0.20 -24.35 21.41
N GLU A 87 -1.48 -24.52 21.07
CA GLU A 87 -1.95 -25.34 19.95
C GLU A 87 -1.23 -24.91 18.67
N GLU A 88 -0.77 -25.90 17.89
CA GLU A 88 -0.04 -25.74 16.63
C GLU A 88 -0.86 -24.94 15.60
N GLY A 89 -0.84 -23.61 15.70
CA GLY A 89 -1.14 -22.71 14.61
C GLY A 89 0.07 -22.70 13.67
N GLY A 90 0.06 -23.56 12.64
CA GLY A 90 1.13 -23.61 11.64
C GLY A 90 1.47 -22.20 11.14
N ALA A 91 2.76 -21.83 11.20
CA ALA A 91 3.21 -20.54 10.74
C ALA A 91 2.80 -20.35 9.27
N GLU A 92 1.78 -19.52 9.02
CA GLU A 92 1.30 -19.29 7.67
C GLU A 92 2.43 -18.67 6.83
N GLU A 93 2.73 -19.30 5.69
CA GLU A 93 3.73 -18.80 4.75
C GLU A 93 3.27 -17.43 4.22
N HIS A 94 4.13 -16.42 4.38
CA HIS A 94 3.86 -15.06 3.91
C HIS A 94 5.14 -14.38 3.43
N THR A 95 4.98 -13.40 2.55
CA THR A 95 6.06 -12.51 2.09
C THR A 95 5.80 -11.11 2.58
N ASP A 96 6.79 -10.51 3.24
CA ASP A 96 6.69 -9.16 3.80
C ASP A 96 7.54 -8.16 3.01
N LEU A 97 6.97 -6.99 2.78
CA LEU A 97 7.65 -5.81 2.26
C LEU A 97 7.56 -4.69 3.30
N LEU A 98 8.71 -4.13 3.68
CA LEU A 98 8.76 -2.87 4.39
C LEU A 98 8.48 -1.74 3.40
N TYR A 99 7.32 -1.12 3.57
CA TYR A 99 6.97 0.12 2.92
C TYR A 99 7.50 1.29 3.75
N SER A 100 8.31 2.16 3.13
CA SER A 100 8.85 3.36 3.77
C SER A 100 8.60 4.59 2.91
N GLU A 101 8.18 5.69 3.53
CA GLU A 101 8.06 6.99 2.90
C GLU A 101 8.91 8.04 3.62
N SER A 102 9.40 9.03 2.87
CA SER A 102 10.01 10.21 3.45
C SER A 102 9.86 11.43 2.57
N GLY A 103 9.86 12.62 3.17
CA GLY A 103 9.87 13.88 2.44
C GLY A 103 10.18 15.07 3.35
N SER A 104 10.14 16.26 2.77
CA SER A 104 10.35 17.51 3.50
C SER A 104 9.01 18.18 3.79
N LEU A 105 8.90 18.83 4.95
CA LEU A 105 7.78 19.72 5.25
C LEU A 105 8.05 21.13 4.70
N PRO A 106 6.99 21.92 4.43
CA PRO A 106 7.15 23.31 4.04
C PRO A 106 7.96 24.09 5.08
N THR A 107 8.81 25.01 4.62
CA THR A 107 9.70 25.80 5.50
C THR A 107 8.95 26.65 6.52
N SER A 108 7.67 26.94 6.28
CA SER A 108 6.77 27.61 7.24
C SER A 108 6.62 26.85 8.56
N PHE A 109 6.85 25.53 8.58
CA PHE A 109 6.82 24.70 9.80
C PHE A 109 8.17 24.62 10.51
N GLY A 110 9.23 25.14 9.89
CA GLY A 110 10.60 25.06 10.38
C GLY A 110 11.58 24.61 9.29
N PRO A 111 12.78 25.21 9.22
CA PRO A 111 13.76 24.83 8.21
C PRO A 111 14.24 23.39 8.42
N GLY A 112 14.23 22.59 7.35
CA GLY A 112 14.81 21.24 7.34
C GLY A 112 13.98 20.16 8.02
N LEU A 113 12.74 20.45 8.44
CA LEU A 113 11.86 19.44 9.03
C LEU A 113 11.45 18.41 7.98
N ARG A 114 11.54 17.13 8.35
CA ARG A 114 11.21 16.00 7.49
C ARG A 114 10.07 15.20 8.10
N TRP A 115 9.31 14.53 7.24
CA TRP A 115 8.31 13.56 7.63
C TRP A 115 8.73 12.18 7.13
N THR A 116 8.40 11.15 7.89
CA THR A 116 8.62 9.75 7.53
C THR A 116 7.43 8.90 7.93
N LYS A 117 7.22 7.79 7.22
CA LYS A 117 6.15 6.84 7.52
C LYS A 117 6.60 5.43 7.16
N LYS A 118 6.23 4.43 7.96
CA LYS A 118 6.55 3.03 7.69
C LYS A 118 5.34 2.13 7.94
N TYR A 119 5.21 1.10 7.11
CA TYR A 119 4.26 -0.01 7.27
C TYR A 119 4.90 -1.30 6.77
N ILE A 120 4.40 -2.44 7.22
CA ILE A 120 4.70 -3.73 6.58
C ILE A 120 3.49 -4.13 5.73
N TRP A 121 3.73 -4.35 4.44
CA TRP A 121 2.76 -4.95 3.54
C TRP A 121 3.06 -6.44 3.48
N ARG A 122 2.04 -7.27 3.71
CA ARG A 122 2.18 -8.72 3.81
C ARG A 122 1.29 -9.39 2.77
N LEU A 123 1.89 -10.25 1.95
CA LEU A 123 1.18 -11.16 1.05
C LEU A 123 1.17 -12.56 1.68
N SER A 124 -0.01 -13.05 2.05
CA SER A 124 -0.20 -14.39 2.59
C SER A 124 -0.28 -15.46 1.50
N ALA A 125 -0.06 -16.72 1.87
CA ALA A 125 -0.20 -17.87 0.98
C ALA A 125 -1.60 -18.02 0.35
N ASN A 126 -2.65 -17.54 1.01
CA ASN A 126 -4.01 -17.54 0.44
C ASN A 126 -4.25 -16.38 -0.55
N GLY A 127 -3.24 -15.57 -0.85
CA GLY A 127 -3.33 -14.48 -1.85
C GLY A 127 -4.02 -13.22 -1.32
N ARG A 128 -3.96 -12.96 0.00
CA ARG A 128 -4.47 -11.72 0.59
C ARG A 128 -3.33 -10.76 0.86
N ILE A 129 -3.57 -9.46 0.67
CA ILE A 129 -2.62 -8.40 1.03
C ILE A 129 -3.14 -7.73 2.30
N SER A 130 -2.26 -7.58 3.29
CA SER A 130 -2.55 -6.90 4.55
C SER A 130 -1.49 -5.85 4.87
N VAL A 131 -1.88 -4.80 5.57
CA VAL A 131 -1.00 -3.69 5.97
C VAL A 131 -0.92 -3.68 7.49
N TRP A 132 0.30 -3.64 8.02
CA TRP A 132 0.61 -3.73 9.44
C TRP A 132 1.40 -2.52 9.90
N PHE A 133 1.13 -2.08 11.14
CA PHE A 133 1.99 -1.11 11.80
C PHE A 133 3.36 -1.73 12.09
N VAL A 134 4.41 -0.92 11.98
CA VAL A 134 5.78 -1.33 12.34
C VAL A 134 6.00 -1.08 13.83
N LYS A 135 6.60 -2.05 14.51
CA LYS A 135 6.91 -1.97 15.93
C LYS A 135 7.94 -0.87 16.20
N MET A 136 7.57 0.09 17.03
CA MET A 136 8.42 1.23 17.41
C MET A 136 9.14 0.94 18.74
N ASP A 137 9.90 -0.14 18.82
CA ASP A 137 10.62 -0.45 20.07
C ASP A 137 11.75 0.56 20.31
N LYS A 138 11.71 1.24 21.47
CA LYS A 138 12.92 1.81 22.07
C LYS A 138 13.77 0.65 22.57
N LYS A 139 14.61 0.06 21.72
CA LYS A 139 15.49 -1.04 22.13
C LYS A 139 16.39 -0.55 23.27
N PRO A 140 16.35 -1.18 24.47
CA PRO A 140 17.39 -0.96 25.46
C PRO A 140 18.72 -1.38 24.82
N SER A 141 19.75 -0.54 24.97
CA SER A 141 21.07 -0.73 24.40
C SER A 141 21.60 -2.15 24.67
N GLY A 142 21.64 -3.02 23.65
CA GLY A 142 22.30 -4.32 23.75
C GLY A 142 21.69 -5.51 22.99
N GLN A 143 20.49 -5.41 22.41
CA GLN A 143 19.94 -6.48 21.56
C GLN A 143 19.65 -5.96 20.15
N SER A 144 20.54 -6.30 19.21
CA SER A 144 20.48 -5.95 17.80
C SER A 144 19.89 -7.11 16.98
N SER A 145 18.56 -7.24 16.94
CA SER A 145 17.93 -7.67 15.69
C SER A 145 17.60 -6.42 14.91
N ASP A 146 18.32 -6.09 13.84
CA ASP A 146 18.05 -4.89 13.01
C ASP A 146 16.80 -5.02 12.12
N ALA A 147 16.00 -6.08 12.30
CA ALA A 147 14.81 -6.32 11.51
C ALA A 147 13.63 -5.45 12.02
N GLU A 148 12.96 -4.79 11.08
CA GLU A 148 11.66 -4.16 11.31
C GLU A 148 10.61 -5.26 11.49
N GLU A 149 9.79 -5.17 12.53
CA GLU A 149 8.81 -6.18 12.90
C GLU A 149 7.38 -5.62 12.82
N ALA A 150 6.42 -6.47 12.44
CA ALA A 150 5.01 -6.11 12.45
C ALA A 150 4.49 -6.09 13.90
N ASP A 151 3.71 -5.06 14.24
CA ASP A 151 3.10 -4.88 15.57
C ASP A 151 1.65 -5.39 15.56
N TYR A 152 0.72 -4.58 15.04
CA TYR A 152 -0.68 -4.96 14.88
C TYR A 152 -1.20 -4.64 13.49
N LEU A 153 -2.24 -5.38 13.09
CA LEU A 153 -2.89 -5.24 11.79
C LEU A 153 -3.53 -3.85 11.68
N PHE A 154 -3.25 -3.14 10.59
CA PHE A 154 -3.99 -1.95 10.23
C PHE A 154 -5.26 -2.34 9.46
N HIS A 155 -5.12 -2.90 8.26
CA HIS A 155 -6.25 -3.41 7.49
C HIS A 155 -5.83 -4.45 6.45
N GLU A 156 -6.79 -5.17 5.90
CA GLU A 156 -6.61 -6.07 4.75
C GLU A 156 -7.19 -5.43 3.48
N PHE A 157 -6.61 -5.79 2.34
CA PHE A 157 -7.10 -5.36 1.03
C PHE A 157 -8.31 -6.19 0.64
N ASP A 158 -9.40 -5.49 0.38
CA ASP A 158 -10.57 -6.01 -0.32
C ASP A 158 -10.52 -5.53 -1.78
N PHE A 159 -10.35 -6.48 -2.70
CA PHE A 159 -10.22 -6.24 -4.14
C PHE A 159 -11.54 -6.37 -4.91
N ALA A 160 -12.70 -6.39 -4.24
CA ALA A 160 -14.01 -6.60 -4.87
C ALA A 160 -14.14 -5.82 -6.19
N ALA A 161 -14.32 -6.59 -7.27
CA ALA A 161 -14.13 -6.16 -8.64
C ALA A 161 -15.07 -5.04 -9.05
N THR A 162 -14.47 -3.97 -9.58
CA THR A 162 -15.13 -2.90 -10.34
C THR A 162 -16.07 -2.02 -9.52
N ALA A 163 -16.01 -0.72 -9.80
CA ALA A 163 -17.01 0.27 -9.40
C ALA A 163 -18.37 0.00 -10.07
N SER A 164 -18.92 -1.20 -9.92
CA SER A 164 -20.31 -1.47 -10.21
C SER A 164 -21.12 -0.78 -9.12
N SER A 165 -22.02 0.08 -9.59
CA SER A 165 -22.91 0.89 -8.77
C SER A 165 -23.66 0.02 -7.77
N GLU A 166 -23.97 0.62 -6.63
CA GLU A 166 -25.02 0.20 -5.69
C GLU A 166 -24.64 -0.85 -4.63
N MET A 167 -23.86 -0.39 -3.65
CA MET A 167 -24.08 -0.77 -2.25
C MET A 167 -23.54 0.35 -1.34
N ASN A 168 -24.47 1.10 -0.75
CA ASN A 168 -24.28 2.17 0.26
C ASN A 168 -23.01 3.06 0.09
N SER A 169 -23.13 4.08 -0.75
CA SER A 169 -22.06 5.04 -1.11
C SER A 169 -21.47 5.87 0.04
N ALA A 170 -22.02 5.79 1.26
CA ALA A 170 -21.51 6.49 2.44
C ALA A 170 -20.40 5.71 3.19
N GLU A 171 -20.26 4.42 2.94
CA GLU A 171 -19.33 3.56 3.71
C GLU A 171 -17.96 3.41 3.05
N PHE A 172 -17.79 3.73 1.78
CA PHE A 172 -16.51 3.49 1.10
C PHE A 172 -15.97 4.75 0.45
N VAL A 173 -14.65 4.90 0.51
CA VAL A 173 -13.95 5.97 -0.19
C VAL A 173 -13.49 5.47 -1.55
N ALA A 174 -13.72 6.27 -2.59
CA ALA A 174 -13.23 5.94 -3.92
C ALA A 174 -11.70 6.14 -3.98
N PRO A 175 -10.95 5.21 -4.59
CA PRO A 175 -9.54 5.43 -4.81
C PRO A 175 -9.33 6.56 -5.84
N PRO A 176 -8.27 7.37 -5.68
CA PRO A 176 -7.87 8.34 -6.69
C PRO A 176 -7.34 7.60 -7.93
N MET A 177 -7.46 8.24 -9.10
CA MET A 177 -6.89 7.69 -10.33
C MET A 177 -5.35 7.68 -10.25
N PRO A 178 -4.67 6.55 -10.46
CA PRO A 178 -3.21 6.51 -10.50
C PRO A 178 -2.66 7.38 -11.63
N PRO A 179 -1.49 8.03 -11.43
CA PRO A 179 -0.87 8.84 -12.47
C PRO A 179 -0.76 8.11 -13.82
N GLU A 180 -0.98 8.83 -14.91
CA GLU A 180 -0.63 8.32 -16.23
C GLU A 180 0.89 8.14 -16.33
N VAL A 181 1.32 7.20 -17.18
CA VAL A 181 2.73 6.86 -17.34
C VAL A 181 3.18 7.39 -18.70
N PRO A 182 3.96 8.49 -18.73
CA PRO A 182 4.43 9.05 -20.00
C PRO A 182 5.37 8.08 -20.71
N GLY A 183 5.35 8.09 -22.05
CA GLY A 183 6.33 7.36 -22.85
C GLY A 183 6.12 5.84 -22.92
N LEU A 184 4.93 5.34 -22.57
CA LEU A 184 4.61 3.93 -22.78
C LEU A 184 4.76 3.55 -24.27
N PRO A 185 5.29 2.34 -24.57
CA PRO A 185 5.41 1.86 -25.94
C PRO A 185 4.08 1.91 -26.70
N ARG A 186 4.14 2.16 -28.01
CA ARG A 186 2.94 2.15 -28.86
C ARG A 186 2.29 0.76 -28.79
N GLY A 187 1.03 0.71 -28.37
CA GLY A 187 0.26 -0.52 -28.19
C GLY A 187 0.30 -1.12 -26.78
N ALA A 188 1.02 -0.50 -25.83
CA ALA A 188 0.92 -0.86 -24.42
C ALA A 188 -0.49 -0.54 -23.91
N THR A 189 -1.14 -1.52 -23.29
CA THR A 189 -2.44 -1.36 -22.64
C THR A 189 -2.27 -1.43 -21.13
N THR A 190 -3.04 -0.61 -20.42
CA THR A 190 -3.00 -0.57 -18.95
C THR A 190 -4.39 -0.77 -18.39
N LYS A 191 -4.45 -1.43 -17.23
CA LYS A 191 -5.67 -1.64 -16.45
C LYS A 191 -5.49 -1.05 -15.05
N VAL A 192 -6.56 -0.53 -14.48
CA VAL A 192 -6.58 -0.11 -13.08
C VAL A 192 -7.23 -1.17 -12.21
N ILE A 193 -6.52 -1.58 -11.16
CA ILE A 193 -6.98 -2.52 -10.14
C ILE A 193 -7.17 -1.75 -8.85
N ALA A 194 -8.39 -1.74 -8.32
CA ALA A 194 -8.72 -1.06 -7.08
C ALA A 194 -8.74 -2.03 -5.90
N ALA A 195 -8.38 -1.53 -4.73
CA ALA A 195 -8.56 -2.23 -3.46
C ALA A 195 -9.02 -1.24 -2.38
N ARG A 196 -9.61 -1.75 -1.30
CA ARG A 196 -10.05 -0.96 -0.16
C ARG A 196 -9.64 -1.63 1.15
N GLY A 197 -9.64 -0.87 2.23
CA GLY A 197 -9.42 -1.38 3.57
C GLY A 197 -9.91 -0.39 4.61
N ASN A 198 -10.55 -0.90 5.67
CA ASN A 198 -11.11 -0.08 6.74
C ASN A 198 -10.51 -0.50 8.08
N HIS A 199 -10.36 0.45 8.98
CA HIS A 199 -9.90 0.22 10.36
C HIS A 199 -10.60 1.19 11.30
N LEU A 200 -11.30 0.68 12.32
CA LEU A 200 -11.83 1.52 13.38
C LEU A 200 -10.74 1.70 14.44
N CYS A 201 -10.25 2.94 14.59
CA CYS A 201 -9.28 3.26 15.63
C CYS A 201 -9.98 4.04 16.74
N ILE A 202 -10.31 3.35 17.83
CA ILE A 202 -11.07 3.91 18.96
C ILE A 202 -12.44 4.43 18.46
N ASP A 203 -12.57 5.73 18.22
CA ASP A 203 -13.80 6.40 17.78
C ASP A 203 -13.70 6.97 16.35
N ASP A 204 -12.54 6.85 15.70
CA ASP A 204 -12.27 7.40 14.38
C ASP A 204 -12.27 6.28 13.33
N MET A 205 -13.13 6.38 12.31
CA MET A 205 -13.13 5.44 11.19
C MET A 205 -12.08 5.83 10.16
N TYR A 206 -11.09 4.97 9.98
CA TYR A 206 -10.09 5.07 8.91
C TYR A 206 -10.57 4.27 7.71
N ARG A 207 -10.87 4.96 6.62
CA ARG A 207 -11.23 4.35 5.33
C ARG A 207 -10.11 4.58 4.35
N THR A 208 -9.60 3.50 3.77
CA THR A 208 -8.52 3.54 2.80
C THR A 208 -8.96 2.93 1.49
N ALA A 209 -8.56 3.55 0.39
CA ALA A 209 -8.65 2.97 -0.93
C ALA A 209 -7.34 3.09 -1.69
N TYR A 210 -7.06 2.09 -2.52
CA TYR A 210 -5.88 1.98 -3.36
C TYR A 210 -6.32 1.79 -4.82
N ALA A 211 -5.50 2.29 -5.73
CA ALA A 211 -5.58 1.94 -7.14
C ALA A 211 -4.18 1.70 -7.69
N PHE A 212 -4.03 0.63 -8.46
CA PHE A 212 -2.80 0.23 -9.11
C PHE A 212 -3.02 0.25 -10.61
N ARG A 213 -2.26 1.06 -11.34
CA ARG A 213 -2.19 0.99 -12.80
C ARG A 213 -1.18 -0.08 -13.16
N VAL A 214 -1.67 -1.14 -13.77
CA VAL A 214 -0.86 -2.26 -14.21
C VAL A 214 -0.75 -2.30 -15.73
N ASP A 215 0.40 -2.71 -16.22
CA ASP A 215 0.55 -3.16 -17.61
C ASP A 215 -0.26 -4.47 -17.80
N GLU A 216 -1.12 -4.53 -18.82
CA GLU A 216 -2.01 -5.69 -18.99
C GLU A 216 -1.27 -6.97 -19.42
N GLY A 217 -0.15 -6.84 -20.12
CA GLY A 217 0.63 -7.99 -20.59
C GLY A 217 1.43 -8.66 -19.48
N SER A 218 2.07 -7.86 -18.64
CA SER A 218 2.97 -8.33 -17.58
C SER A 218 2.31 -8.38 -16.20
N GLY A 219 1.28 -7.57 -15.94
CA GLY A 219 0.66 -7.38 -14.62
C GLY A 219 1.45 -6.45 -13.69
N GLU A 220 2.49 -5.79 -14.18
CA GLU A 220 3.39 -4.96 -13.37
C GLU A 220 2.79 -3.61 -13.02
N VAL A 221 3.00 -3.17 -11.77
CA VAL A 221 2.59 -1.84 -11.33
C VAL A 221 3.50 -0.77 -11.96
N LEU A 222 2.87 0.08 -12.76
CA LEU A 222 3.52 1.21 -13.41
C LEU A 222 3.37 2.51 -12.61
N SER A 223 2.22 2.69 -11.97
CA SER A 223 1.91 3.77 -11.04
C SER A 223 0.83 3.29 -10.07
N TRP A 224 0.73 3.93 -8.92
CA TRP A 224 -0.33 3.62 -7.97
C TRP A 224 -0.73 4.85 -7.16
N ALA A 225 -1.85 4.74 -6.47
CA ALA A 225 -2.35 5.82 -5.66
C ALA A 225 -3.10 5.27 -4.45
N SER A 226 -3.16 6.06 -3.38
CA SER A 226 -4.00 5.76 -2.22
C SER A 226 -4.75 6.99 -1.74
N ARG A 227 -5.90 6.77 -1.10
CA ARG A 227 -6.61 7.80 -0.36
C ARG A 227 -7.00 7.27 1.00
N HIS A 228 -6.73 8.07 2.03
CA HIS A 228 -7.10 7.78 3.41
C HIS A 228 -8.03 8.88 3.88
N VAL A 229 -9.24 8.51 4.31
CA VAL A 229 -10.18 9.43 4.93
C VAL A 229 -10.41 8.98 6.35
N VAL A 230 -10.23 9.91 7.28
CA VAL A 230 -10.52 9.73 8.70
C VAL A 230 -11.73 10.59 9.02
N ARG A 231 -12.79 9.95 9.51
CA ARG A 231 -13.99 10.64 10.01
C ARG A 231 -14.24 10.19 11.45
N GLY A 232 -14.28 11.14 12.36
CA GLY A 232 -14.69 10.92 13.74
C GLY A 232 -14.91 12.24 14.48
N PRO A 233 -15.35 12.20 15.74
CA PRO A 233 -15.74 13.40 16.51
C PRO A 233 -14.61 14.42 16.69
N LYS A 234 -13.35 13.98 16.57
CA LYS A 234 -12.15 14.79 16.81
C LYS A 234 -11.25 14.94 15.59
N LYS A 235 -11.50 14.19 14.52
CA LYS A 235 -10.65 14.17 13.32
C LYS A 235 -11.49 14.14 12.05
N GLY A 236 -11.18 15.06 11.17
CA GLY A 236 -11.65 15.08 9.79
C GLY A 236 -10.46 15.29 8.88
N GLN A 237 -9.93 14.22 8.30
CA GLN A 237 -8.76 14.29 7.42
C GLN A 237 -9.00 13.51 6.13
N ASP A 238 -8.52 14.05 5.02
CA ASP A 238 -8.53 13.44 3.70
C ASP A 238 -7.14 13.59 3.09
N ILE A 239 -6.49 12.44 2.89
CA ILE A 239 -5.10 12.35 2.43
C ILE A 239 -5.11 11.60 1.12
N VAL A 240 -4.68 12.25 0.05
CA VAL A 240 -4.49 11.63 -1.27
C VAL A 240 -3.00 11.47 -1.53
N ASN A 241 -2.58 10.29 -1.97
CA ASN A 241 -1.20 9.99 -2.34
C ASN A 241 -1.15 9.48 -3.77
N LEU A 242 -0.27 10.06 -4.57
CA LEU A 242 0.00 9.67 -5.95
C LEU A 242 1.45 9.23 -6.07
N TYR A 243 1.66 8.04 -6.61
CA TYR A 243 2.98 7.42 -6.75
C TYR A 243 3.30 7.15 -8.21
N SER A 244 4.41 7.69 -8.67
CA SER A 244 4.99 7.42 -9.98
C SER A 244 6.38 6.83 -9.82
N ARG A 245 6.86 6.06 -10.81
CA ARG A 245 8.26 5.66 -10.84
C ARG A 245 9.15 6.91 -10.85
N ALA A 246 10.24 6.88 -10.07
CA ALA A 246 11.28 7.89 -10.21
C ALA A 246 11.85 7.79 -11.63
N ALA A 247 11.95 8.94 -12.31
CA ALA A 247 12.55 9.05 -13.63
C ALA A 247 14.07 8.87 -13.58
#